data_AF-Q0G3A6-F1
#
_entry.id   AF-Q0G3A6-F1
#
_cell.length_a   1.000
_cell.length_b   1.000
_cell.length_c   1.000
_cell.angle_alpha   90.00
_cell.angle_beta   90.00
_cell.angle_gamma   90.00
#
_symmetry.space_group_name_H-M   'P 1'
#
loop_
_entity.id
_entity.type
_entity.pdbx_description
1 polymer ?
#
loop_
_entity_poly.entity_id
_entity_poly.type
_entity_poly.pdbx_seq_one_letter_code
_entity_poly.pdbx_strand_id
1 'polypeptide(L)' 'MSETIRFEHPEHGTYSNPAAVTADANLSVAEKKTILHEWKQSLEQVLKDDPHAEGAKDTRAQIDAAEGTL' A
#
# COMPACT_ATOMS: atom_id res chain seq x y z
N MET A 1 -11.79 -14.49 -0.76
CA MET A 1 -10.44 -14.11 -1.24
C MET A 1 -10.31 -12.63 -0.92
N SER A 2 -9.35 -12.23 -0.09
CA SER A 2 -9.17 -10.80 0.25
C SER A 2 -8.69 -10.06 -1.00
N GLU A 3 -9.42 -9.04 -1.41
CA GLU A 3 -9.14 -8.25 -2.62
C GLU A 3 -8.13 -7.16 -2.25
N THR A 4 -6.87 -7.27 -2.71
CA THR A 4 -5.86 -6.24 -2.48
C THR A 4 -6.11 -5.05 -3.41
N ILE A 5 -6.23 -3.86 -2.83
CA ILE A 5 -6.49 -2.62 -3.56
C ILE A 5 -5.18 -2.15 -4.20
N ARG A 6 -5.04 -2.28 -5.53
CA ARG A 6 -3.85 -1.79 -6.27
C ARG A 6 -3.59 -0.30 -6.02
N PHE A 7 -2.32 0.10 -6.05
CA PHE A 7 -1.90 1.50 -5.93
C PHE A 7 -1.09 1.94 -7.14
N GLU A 8 -1.43 3.10 -7.68
CA GLU A 8 -0.76 3.68 -8.85
C GLU A 8 0.07 4.88 -8.38
N HIS A 9 1.40 4.76 -8.42
CA HIS A 9 2.33 5.83 -8.09
C HIS A 9 2.86 6.49 -9.37
N PRO A 10 2.81 7.83 -9.50
CA PRO A 10 3.16 8.53 -10.75
C PRO A 10 4.60 8.30 -11.18
N GLU A 11 5.53 8.19 -10.23
CA GLU A 11 6.97 8.03 -10.52
C GLU A 11 7.45 6.59 -10.47
N HIS A 12 6.70 5.70 -9.81
CA HIS A 12 7.17 4.36 -9.45
C HIS A 12 6.29 3.25 -10.03
N GLY A 13 5.26 3.60 -10.81
CA GLY A 13 4.37 2.66 -11.49
C GLY A 13 3.26 2.10 -10.60
N THR A 14 2.70 0.96 -11.01
CA THR A 14 1.56 0.35 -10.32
C THR A 14 2.02 -0.81 -9.44
N TYR A 15 1.59 -0.81 -8.18
CA TYR A 15 1.82 -1.88 -7.23
C TYR A 15 0.54 -2.66 -6.96
N SER A 16 0.57 -3.97 -7.18
CA SER A 16 -0.57 -4.85 -6.91
C SER A 16 -0.62 -5.36 -5.46
N ASN A 17 0.47 -5.24 -4.71
CA ASN A 17 0.52 -5.58 -3.28
C ASN A 17 1.64 -4.79 -2.56
N PRO A 18 1.52 -4.54 -1.24
CA PRO A 18 2.52 -3.78 -0.47
C PRO A 18 3.90 -4.45 -0.40
N ALA A 19 3.93 -5.79 -0.46
CA ALA A 19 5.18 -6.55 -0.47
C ALA A 19 6.00 -6.31 -1.76
N ALA A 20 5.37 -5.96 -2.87
CA ALA A 20 6.05 -5.61 -4.11
C ALA A 20 6.86 -4.31 -3.95
N VAL A 21 6.35 -3.36 -3.16
CA VAL A 21 7.07 -2.12 -2.82
C VAL A 21 8.31 -2.44 -1.98
N THR A 22 8.16 -3.29 -0.95
CA THR A 22 9.30 -3.62 -0.08
C THR A 22 10.35 -4.49 -0.77
N ALA A 23 9.92 -5.36 -1.70
CA ALA A 23 10.80 -6.19 -2.50
C ALA A 23 11.48 -5.45 -3.66
N ASP A 24 11.03 -4.23 -4.02
CA ASP A 24 11.63 -3.48 -5.12
C ASP A 24 13.07 -3.07 -4.79
N ALA A 25 14.04 -3.58 -5.55
CA ALA A 25 15.45 -3.29 -5.33
C ALA A 25 15.86 -1.92 -5.90
N ASN A 26 15.03 -1.29 -6.73
CA ASN A 26 15.31 0.02 -7.32
C ASN A 26 14.90 1.17 -6.39
N LEU A 27 14.06 0.89 -5.40
CA LEU A 27 13.62 1.88 -4.41
C LEU A 27 14.53 1.89 -3.19
N SER A 28 14.91 3.08 -2.75
CA SER A 28 15.48 3.28 -1.42
C SER A 28 14.45 3.02 -0.32
N VAL A 29 14.92 2.78 0.91
CA VAL A 29 14.03 2.63 2.08
C VAL A 29 13.13 3.85 2.27
N ALA A 30 13.63 5.05 1.94
CA ALA A 30 12.84 6.28 2.01
C ALA A 30 11.70 6.28 0.98
N GLU A 31 11.99 5.95 -0.29
CA GLU A 31 10.98 5.86 -1.35
C GLU A 31 9.92 4.79 -1.03
N LYS A 32 10.35 3.62 -0.54
CA LYS A 32 9.42 2.56 -0.10
C LYS A 32 8.46 3.06 0.97
N LYS A 33 8.97 3.79 1.96
CA LYS A 33 8.14 4.41 3.01
C LYS A 33 7.18 5.45 2.44
N THR A 34 7.63 6.30 1.52
CA THR A 34 6.78 7.30 0.86
C THR A 34 5.63 6.62 0.12
N ILE A 35 5.90 5.65 -0.74
CA ILE A 35 4.87 4.93 -1.52
C ILE A 35 3.87 4.24 -0.60
N LEU A 36 4.35 3.51 0.41
CA LEU A 36 3.49 2.84 1.38
C LEU A 36 2.63 3.84 2.17
N HIS A 37 3.18 4.99 2.52
CA HIS A 37 2.46 6.05 3.23
C HIS A 37 1.34 6.64 2.36
N GLU A 38 1.62 7.01 1.12
CA GLU A 38 0.62 7.56 0.19
C GLU A 38 -0.47 6.54 -0.15
N TRP A 39 -0.11 5.26 -0.29
CA TRP A 39 -1.08 4.19 -0.44
C TRP A 39 -1.98 4.09 0.78
N LYS A 40 -1.42 4.13 1.99
CA LYS A 40 -2.19 4.11 3.25
C LYS A 40 -3.18 5.27 3.32
N GLN A 41 -2.76 6.49 2.95
CA GLN A 41 -3.66 7.65 2.90
C GLN A 41 -4.80 7.47 1.90
N SER A 42 -4.51 6.87 0.74
CA SER A 42 -5.53 6.55 -0.26
C SER A 42 -6.55 5.53 0.29
N LEU A 43 -6.09 4.49 0.99
CA LEU A 43 -6.97 3.53 1.65
C LEU A 43 -7.79 4.16 2.77
N GLU A 44 -7.23 5.12 3.51
CA GLU A 44 -7.98 5.85 4.54
C GLU A 44 -9.11 6.68 3.94
N GLN A 45 -8.93 7.27 2.74
CA GLN A 45 -10.04 7.91 2.03
C GLN A 45 -11.10 6.87 1.63
N VAL A 46 -10.70 5.73 1.05
CA VAL A 46 -11.63 4.65 0.70
C VAL A 46 -12.42 4.17 1.92
N LEU A 47 -11.77 3.98 3.07
CA LEU A 47 -12.41 3.56 4.32
C LEU A 47 -13.30 4.65 4.93
N LYS A 48 -13.06 5.91 4.60
CA LYS A 48 -13.91 7.03 5.02
C LYS A 48 -15.20 7.08 4.20
N ASP A 49 -15.11 6.82 2.89
CA ASP A 49 -16.28 6.73 2.00
C ASP A 49 -17.05 5.41 2.18
N ASP A 50 -16.33 4.28 2.31
CA ASP A 50 -16.88 2.96 2.58
C ASP A 50 -16.13 2.24 3.72
N PRO A 51 -16.60 2.34 4.98
CA PRO A 51 -15.97 1.70 6.13
C PRO A 51 -16.09 0.17 6.12
N HIS A 52 -16.88 -0.40 5.21
CA HIS A 52 -17.04 -1.84 5.03
C HIS A 52 -16.14 -2.42 3.94
N ALA A 53 -15.28 -1.62 3.31
CA ALA A 53 -14.31 -2.08 2.33
C ALA A 53 -13.25 -2.99 2.98
N GLU A 54 -13.56 -4.29 3.07
CA GLU A 54 -12.65 -5.30 3.65
C GLU A 54 -11.30 -5.33 2.92
N GLY A 55 -11.32 -5.19 1.60
CA GLY A 55 -10.09 -5.10 0.79
C GLY A 55 -9.17 -3.94 1.20
N ALA A 56 -9.74 -2.78 1.58
CA ALA A 56 -8.95 -1.65 2.04
C ALA A 56 -8.37 -1.88 3.44
N LYS A 57 -9.09 -2.57 4.34
CA LYS A 57 -8.58 -2.97 5.66
C LYS A 57 -7.46 -4.00 5.55
N ASP A 58 -7.66 -5.02 4.72
CA ASP A 58 -6.67 -6.06 4.45
C ASP A 58 -5.40 -5.45 3.84
N THR A 59 -5.55 -4.59 2.82
CA THR A 59 -4.41 -3.92 2.18
C THR A 59 -3.67 -3.02 3.17
N ARG A 60 -4.37 -2.30 4.05
CA ARG A 60 -3.74 -1.50 5.09
C ARG A 60 -2.91 -2.37 6.05
N ALA A 61 -3.46 -3.50 6.50
CA ALA A 61 -2.72 -4.43 7.36
C ALA A 61 -1.47 -4.99 6.67
N GLN A 62 -1.54 -5.25 5.36
CA GLN A 62 -0.40 -5.64 4.55
C GLN A 62 0.67 -4.53 4.46
N ILE A 63 0.25 -3.26 4.35
CA ILE A 63 1.16 -2.11 4.39
C ILE A 63 1.86 -2.03 5.75
N ASP A 64 1.13 -2.11 6.86
CA ASP A 64 1.71 -2.08 8.22
C ASP A 64 2.74 -3.21 8.41
N ALA A 65 2.46 -4.41 7.89
CA ALA A 65 3.41 -5.53 7.91
C ALA A 65 4.65 -5.26 7.03
N ALA A 66 4.46 -4.70 5.84
CA ALA A 66 5.54 -4.30 4.94
C ALA A 66 6.45 -3.22 5.58
N GLU A 67 5.87 -2.18 6.19
CA GLU A 67 6.61 -1.13 6.89
C GLU A 67 7.48 -1.69 8.03
N GLY A 68 7.01 -2.73 8.73
CA GLY A 68 7.78 -3.42 9.77
C GLY A 68 8.97 -4.23 9.26
N THR A 69 9.09 -4.45 7.95
CA THR A 69 10.19 -5.19 7.31
C THR A 69 11.24 -4.29 6.64
N LEU A 70 11.02 -2.97 6.62
CA LEU A 70 11.90 -1.95 6.03
C LEU A 70 12.91 -1.38 7.04
#